data_AF-A0A813HA11-F1
#
_entry.id   AF-A0A813HA11-F1
#
_cell.length_a   1.000
_cell.length_b   1.000
_cell.length_c   1.000
_cell.angle_alpha   90.00
_cell.angle_beta   90.00
_cell.angle_gamma   90.00
#
_symmetry.space_group_name_H-M   'P 1'
#
loop_
_entity.id
_entity.type
_entity.pdbx_description
1 polymer ?
#
loop_
_entity_poly.entity_id
_entity_poly.type
_entity_poly.pdbx_seq_one_letter_code
_entity_poly.pdbx_strand_id
1 'polypeptide(L)'
;MLRVRGGSRSPAFCTLVARRPLVLPASRFSHILEATGITSSIYANDPLAQLSGRMRGHVLEMVARSTCAELFPDAVTSDAAPGLQVNGSKRPPHQAEYDWLSDGRRVECKSAQLSWWSTKNSWKVHFSGIKLQLSGVREIAAFDDLVLVLHSPFKLDLVQHDLVRGITSEGLRTSVYGHGIMVRGKSNNNCWKLARATILDKLLSGDSGCKHLAELDIDDTKVTESLAHFVGQPAISIMNKCYGMLPLARSSGSIQGNRLQSIAFEVDQLLNPSSVFTFGSASDELRIDGRLRGRNQASFDWCRDGRRIEFKSSLVHWCESRRRWLCHFQRIKFALAGVRPDANFDELWLGIFSAHGLHIFKHDGIFGKTKTGIASKILGESVIIYGQAGQPDTSAALATLLAKLEVSGCELLATVLW
;
A
#
# COMPACT_ATOMS: atom_id res chain seq x y z
N MET A 1 -16.09 60.54 14.78
CA MET A 1 -16.50 59.88 13.52
C MET A 1 -15.35 59.98 12.52
N LEU A 2 -14.56 58.92 12.36
CA LEU A 2 -13.42 58.86 11.44
C LEU A 2 -13.82 58.03 10.22
N ARG A 3 -13.90 58.67 9.04
CA ARG A 3 -14.16 58.01 7.75
C ARG A 3 -12.87 57.33 7.27
N VAL A 4 -12.82 56.00 7.33
CA VAL A 4 -11.78 55.20 6.66
C VAL A 4 -12.13 55.12 5.17
N ARG A 5 -11.27 55.68 4.31
CA ARG A 5 -11.39 55.57 2.85
C ARG A 5 -10.99 54.16 2.41
N GLY A 6 -11.96 53.38 1.93
CA GLY A 6 -11.73 52.09 1.29
C GLY A 6 -11.09 52.28 -0.09
N GLY A 7 -9.80 51.99 -0.20
CA GLY A 7 -9.11 51.89 -1.49
C GLY A 7 -9.45 50.56 -2.15
N SER A 8 -10.27 50.57 -3.20
CA SER A 8 -10.51 49.41 -4.05
C SER A 8 -9.26 49.12 -4.88
N ARG A 9 -8.46 48.14 -4.46
CA ARG A 9 -7.43 47.56 -5.32
C ARG A 9 -8.11 46.65 -6.34
N SER A 10 -8.11 47.05 -7.61
CA SER A 10 -8.49 46.16 -8.72
C SER A 10 -7.65 44.88 -8.67
N PRO A 11 -8.25 43.68 -8.79
CA PRO A 11 -7.50 42.45 -8.87
C PRO A 11 -6.67 42.49 -10.15
N ALA A 12 -5.35 42.50 -10.00
CA ALA A 12 -4.45 42.28 -11.12
C ALA A 12 -4.69 40.85 -11.63
N PHE A 13 -5.40 40.73 -12.75
CA PHE A 13 -5.51 39.49 -13.50
C PHE A 13 -4.13 39.15 -14.03
N CYS A 14 -3.38 38.35 -13.26
CA CYS A 14 -2.15 37.75 -13.70
C CYS A 14 -2.53 36.73 -14.77
N THR A 15 -2.30 37.06 -16.05
CA THR A 15 -2.51 36.16 -17.17
C THR A 15 -1.56 34.99 -17.02
N LEU A 16 -2.07 33.87 -16.48
CA LEU A 16 -1.32 32.61 -16.37
C LEU A 16 -1.01 32.13 -17.80
N VAL A 17 0.22 32.31 -18.24
CA VAL A 17 0.73 31.69 -19.46
C VAL A 17 0.69 30.19 -19.24
N ALA A 18 -0.17 29.48 -19.99
CA ALA A 18 -0.28 28.04 -19.93
C ALA A 18 1.10 27.41 -20.23
N ARG A 19 1.71 26.77 -19.23
CA ARG A 19 2.97 26.07 -19.41
C ARG A 19 2.70 24.81 -20.23
N ARG A 20 3.52 24.58 -21.26
CA ARG A 20 3.45 23.33 -22.02
C ARG A 20 3.94 22.17 -21.13
N PRO A 21 3.21 21.05 -21.03
CA PRO A 21 3.65 19.90 -20.25
C PRO A 21 4.97 19.33 -20.78
N LEU A 22 5.84 18.87 -19.87
CA LEU A 22 7.06 18.15 -20.27
C LEU A 22 6.70 16.77 -20.82
N VAL A 23 7.40 16.34 -21.87
CA VAL A 23 7.32 14.96 -22.38
C VAL A 23 8.72 14.37 -22.32
N LEU A 24 8.89 13.30 -21.55
CA LEU A 24 10.19 12.71 -21.23
C LEU A 24 10.18 11.20 -21.54
N PRO A 25 11.26 10.63 -22.10
CA PRO A 25 11.38 9.18 -22.24
C PRO A 25 11.74 8.54 -20.88
N ALA A 26 11.25 7.33 -20.63
CA ALA A 26 11.53 6.57 -19.41
C ALA A 26 13.01 6.23 -19.22
N SER A 27 13.77 6.11 -20.32
CA SER A 27 15.22 5.88 -20.29
C SER A 27 15.99 6.97 -19.53
N ARG A 28 15.43 8.18 -19.41
CA ARG A 28 15.99 9.26 -18.59
C ARG A 28 16.00 8.94 -17.08
N PHE A 29 15.14 8.03 -16.66
CA PHE A 29 14.98 7.62 -15.27
C PHE A 29 15.44 6.18 -15.03
N SER A 30 16.30 5.63 -15.90
CA SER A 30 16.79 4.25 -15.78
C SER A 30 17.42 3.98 -14.41
N HIS A 31 18.17 4.95 -13.85
CA HIS A 31 18.76 4.81 -12.51
C HIS A 31 17.71 4.64 -11.40
N ILE A 32 16.50 5.19 -11.54
CA ILE A 32 15.39 4.97 -10.59
C ILE A 32 14.67 3.65 -10.89
N LEU A 33 14.42 3.36 -12.17
CA LEU A 33 13.67 2.19 -12.62
C LEU A 33 14.44 0.88 -12.39
N GLU A 34 15.76 0.91 -12.53
CA GLU A 34 16.67 -0.24 -12.41
C GLU A 34 17.21 -0.43 -10.99
N ALA A 35 17.07 0.56 -10.09
CA ALA A 35 17.54 0.50 -8.71
C ALA A 35 16.84 -0.61 -7.90
N THR A 36 17.32 -1.84 -8.01
CA THR A 36 16.76 -3.01 -7.32
C THR A 36 17.24 -3.04 -5.87
N GLY A 37 16.31 -3.03 -4.93
CA GLY A 37 16.64 -3.30 -3.53
C GLY A 37 17.00 -4.78 -3.34
N ILE A 38 17.78 -5.07 -2.30
CA ILE A 38 18.21 -6.45 -1.97
C ILE A 38 17.03 -7.43 -1.89
N THR A 39 15.88 -6.99 -1.34
CA THR A 39 14.66 -7.80 -1.34
C THR A 39 14.20 -8.08 -2.78
N SER A 40 14.08 -7.05 -3.62
CA SER A 40 13.57 -7.23 -4.99
C SER A 40 14.45 -8.15 -5.82
N SER A 41 15.78 -8.08 -5.68
CA SER A 41 16.69 -8.91 -6.46
C SER A 41 16.55 -10.40 -6.15
N ILE A 42 16.34 -10.78 -4.89
CA ILE A 42 16.19 -12.20 -4.51
C ILE A 42 14.83 -12.80 -4.88
N TYR A 43 13.81 -11.96 -5.10
CA TYR A 43 12.46 -12.36 -5.47
C TYR A 43 12.14 -12.15 -6.96
N ALA A 44 13.11 -11.81 -7.80
CA ALA A 44 12.87 -11.41 -9.19
C ALA A 44 12.06 -12.43 -10.01
N ASN A 45 12.23 -13.72 -9.71
CA ASN A 45 11.59 -14.84 -10.39
C ASN A 45 10.49 -15.52 -9.55
N ASP A 46 10.14 -14.95 -8.39
CA ASP A 46 9.12 -15.52 -7.50
C ASP A 46 7.72 -15.05 -7.95
N PRO A 47 6.80 -15.96 -8.33
CA PRO A 47 5.47 -15.58 -8.82
C PRO A 47 4.61 -14.90 -7.75
N LEU A 48 4.73 -15.26 -6.47
CA LEU A 48 3.98 -14.61 -5.39
C LEU A 48 4.49 -13.19 -5.14
N ALA A 49 5.79 -12.95 -5.30
CA ALA A 49 6.37 -11.62 -5.13
C ALA A 49 5.89 -10.62 -6.19
N GLN A 50 5.49 -11.10 -7.37
CA GLN A 50 4.95 -10.29 -8.46
C GLN A 50 3.49 -9.87 -8.21
N LEU A 51 2.78 -10.53 -7.31
CA LEU A 51 1.41 -10.15 -6.94
C LEU A 51 1.39 -8.90 -6.07
N SER A 52 0.28 -8.16 -6.15
CA SER A 52 -0.01 -7.13 -5.16
C SER A 52 -0.07 -7.74 -3.76
N GLY A 53 0.29 -6.97 -2.72
CA GLY A 53 0.30 -7.49 -1.34
C GLY A 53 -1.04 -8.08 -0.89
N ARG A 54 -2.16 -7.51 -1.37
CA ARG A 54 -3.51 -8.04 -1.12
C ARG A 54 -3.74 -9.39 -1.80
N MET A 55 -3.43 -9.49 -3.09
CA MET A 55 -3.60 -10.74 -3.85
C MET A 55 -2.69 -11.84 -3.30
N ARG A 56 -1.42 -11.52 -3.02
CA ARG A 56 -0.51 -12.45 -2.35
C ARG A 56 -1.09 -12.92 -1.01
N GLY A 57 -1.66 -12.00 -0.23
CA GLY A 57 -2.34 -12.33 1.03
C GLY A 57 -3.41 -13.41 0.86
N HIS A 58 -4.34 -13.23 -0.08
CA HIS A 58 -5.39 -14.22 -0.32
C HIS A 58 -4.85 -15.55 -0.86
N VAL A 59 -3.85 -15.54 -1.75
CA VAL A 59 -3.23 -16.78 -2.24
C VAL A 59 -2.61 -17.55 -1.08
N LEU A 60 -1.86 -16.87 -0.21
CA LEU A 60 -1.22 -17.48 0.95
C LEU A 60 -2.23 -17.95 2.01
N GLU A 61 -3.36 -17.28 2.15
CA GLU A 61 -4.47 -17.71 3.00
C GLU A 61 -5.10 -19.01 2.47
N MET A 62 -5.35 -19.12 1.16
CA MET A 62 -5.84 -20.36 0.54
C MET A 62 -4.87 -21.53 0.74
N VAL A 63 -3.57 -21.29 0.54
CA VAL A 63 -2.51 -22.29 0.79
C VAL A 63 -2.50 -22.72 2.25
N ALA A 64 -2.58 -21.77 3.19
CA ALA A 64 -2.62 -22.07 4.62
C ALA A 64 -3.84 -22.91 4.99
N ARG A 65 -5.02 -22.52 4.52
CA ARG A 65 -6.27 -23.23 4.79
C ARG A 65 -6.26 -24.65 4.23
N SER A 66 -5.81 -24.83 2.99
CA SER A 66 -5.67 -26.16 2.36
C SER A 66 -4.69 -27.05 3.13
N THR A 67 -3.55 -26.48 3.55
CA THR A 67 -2.55 -27.23 4.33
C THR A 67 -3.07 -27.63 5.70
N CYS A 68 -3.79 -26.74 6.40
CA CYS A 68 -4.43 -27.08 7.67
C CYS A 68 -5.49 -28.17 7.52
N ALA A 69 -6.29 -28.15 6.45
CA ALA A 69 -7.29 -29.19 6.20
C ALA A 69 -6.65 -30.56 5.95
N GLU A 70 -5.46 -30.62 5.36
CA GLU A 70 -4.70 -31.86 5.19
C GLU A 70 -4.09 -32.37 6.51
N LEU A 71 -3.53 -31.46 7.32
CA LEU A 71 -2.94 -31.81 8.61
C LEU A 71 -3.97 -32.22 9.66
N PHE A 72 -5.20 -31.73 9.54
CA PHE A 72 -6.31 -31.98 10.46
C PHE A 72 -7.54 -32.45 9.68
N PRO A 73 -7.52 -33.66 9.09
CA PRO A 73 -8.56 -34.13 8.18
C PRO A 73 -9.94 -34.27 8.84
N ASP A 74 -9.98 -34.50 10.16
CA ASP A 74 -11.22 -34.59 10.93
C ASP A 74 -11.80 -33.22 11.31
N ALA A 75 -11.04 -32.14 11.13
CA ALA A 75 -11.48 -30.79 11.46
C ALA A 75 -12.48 -30.27 10.41
N VAL A 76 -13.69 -29.94 10.86
CA VAL A 76 -14.69 -29.32 9.98
C VAL A 76 -14.28 -27.87 9.69
N THR A 77 -13.95 -27.58 8.43
CA THR A 77 -13.61 -26.22 8.00
C THR A 77 -14.79 -25.53 7.32
N SER A 78 -14.99 -24.23 7.61
CA SER A 78 -16.02 -23.42 6.95
C SER A 78 -15.59 -21.96 6.83
N ASP A 79 -16.26 -21.22 5.94
CA ASP A 79 -15.94 -19.81 5.71
C ASP A 79 -16.26 -18.95 6.93
N ALA A 80 -15.52 -17.85 7.10
CA ALA A 80 -15.79 -16.92 8.17
C ALA A 80 -17.18 -16.29 8.05
N ALA A 81 -17.91 -16.27 9.16
CA ALA A 81 -19.22 -15.65 9.20
C ALA A 81 -19.06 -14.12 9.16
N PRO A 82 -19.77 -13.42 8.25
CA PRO A 82 -19.71 -11.97 8.22
C PRO A 82 -20.30 -11.38 9.50
N GLY A 83 -19.48 -10.70 10.29
CA GLY A 83 -19.92 -9.98 11.49
C GLY A 83 -20.82 -8.77 11.15
N LEU A 84 -21.29 -8.06 12.18
CA LEU A 84 -22.04 -6.82 12.00
C LEU A 84 -21.11 -5.59 12.01
N GLN A 85 -21.43 -4.60 11.19
CA GLN A 85 -20.88 -3.26 11.27
C GLN A 85 -21.47 -2.52 12.49
N VAL A 86 -20.86 -1.39 12.86
CA VAL A 86 -21.31 -0.55 14.00
C VAL A 86 -22.76 -0.06 13.80
N ASN A 87 -23.22 0.06 12.56
CA ASN A 87 -24.59 0.42 12.21
C ASN A 87 -25.56 -0.78 12.13
N GLY A 88 -25.14 -1.97 12.56
CA GLY A 88 -25.93 -3.21 12.51
C GLY A 88 -26.03 -3.89 11.14
N SER A 89 -25.48 -3.30 10.08
CA SER A 89 -25.47 -3.95 8.75
C SER A 89 -24.46 -5.10 8.71
N LYS A 90 -24.73 -6.14 7.91
CA LYS A 90 -23.78 -7.25 7.72
C LYS A 90 -22.52 -6.74 7.02
N ARG A 91 -21.36 -7.11 7.55
CA ARG A 91 -20.07 -6.91 6.88
C ARG A 91 -20.03 -7.79 5.62
N PRO A 92 -19.36 -7.34 4.55
CA PRO A 92 -19.03 -8.25 3.46
C PRO A 92 -18.05 -9.33 3.97
N PRO A 93 -18.00 -10.54 3.37
CA PRO A 93 -17.15 -11.64 3.84
C PRO A 93 -15.67 -11.28 4.03
N HIS A 94 -15.10 -10.49 3.11
CA HIS A 94 -13.72 -10.00 3.21
C HIS A 94 -13.45 -9.01 4.37
N GLN A 95 -14.47 -8.66 5.16
CA GLN A 95 -14.38 -7.85 6.38
C GLN A 95 -14.77 -8.67 7.63
N ALA A 96 -14.81 -10.00 7.53
CA ALA A 96 -14.89 -10.87 8.69
C ALA A 96 -13.73 -10.60 9.66
N GLU A 97 -13.90 -11.00 10.92
CA GLU A 97 -12.92 -10.74 11.97
C GLU A 97 -11.79 -11.78 12.03
N TYR A 98 -11.97 -12.86 11.29
CA TYR A 98 -11.09 -14.00 11.12
C TYR A 98 -11.30 -14.53 9.68
N ASP A 99 -10.43 -15.42 9.20
CA ASP A 99 -10.40 -15.83 7.80
C ASP A 99 -11.19 -17.13 7.55
N TRP A 100 -11.14 -18.11 8.48
CA TRP A 100 -11.99 -19.33 8.43
C TRP A 100 -12.31 -19.90 9.82
N LEU A 101 -13.30 -20.79 9.88
CA LEU A 101 -13.57 -21.65 11.05
C LEU A 101 -12.92 -23.02 10.85
N SER A 102 -12.33 -23.57 11.91
CA SER A 102 -11.80 -24.93 11.97
C SER A 102 -12.23 -25.58 13.28
N ASP A 103 -13.12 -26.58 13.21
CA ASP A 103 -13.71 -27.26 14.37
C ASP A 103 -14.29 -26.28 15.42
N GLY A 104 -15.08 -25.31 14.91
CA GLY A 104 -15.69 -24.25 15.73
C GLY A 104 -14.72 -23.15 16.20
N ARG A 105 -13.41 -23.28 15.97
CA ARG A 105 -12.40 -22.28 16.32
C ARG A 105 -12.21 -21.28 15.19
N ARG A 106 -12.11 -20.00 15.53
CA ARG A 106 -11.88 -18.90 14.57
C ARG A 106 -10.41 -18.78 14.27
N VAL A 107 -10.03 -18.91 13.01
CA VAL A 107 -8.62 -18.86 12.59
C VAL A 107 -8.36 -17.58 11.81
N GLU A 108 -7.39 -16.81 12.27
CA GLU A 108 -6.82 -15.67 11.55
C GLU A 108 -5.53 -16.12 10.85
N CYS A 109 -5.36 -15.75 9.60
CA CYS A 109 -4.16 -15.94 8.83
C CYS A 109 -3.50 -14.61 8.50
N LYS A 110 -2.17 -14.58 8.65
CA LYS A 110 -1.37 -13.43 8.25
C LYS A 110 -0.15 -13.89 7.52
N SER A 111 0.10 -13.27 6.38
CA SER A 111 1.33 -13.49 5.63
C SER A 111 2.28 -12.31 5.75
N ALA A 112 3.58 -12.62 5.70
CA ALA A 112 4.63 -11.61 5.61
C ALA A 112 5.74 -12.11 4.68
N GLN A 113 6.22 -11.21 3.83
CA GLN A 113 7.37 -11.48 2.97
C GLN A 113 8.66 -11.14 3.72
N LEU A 114 9.65 -12.04 3.66
CA LEU A 114 11.00 -11.78 4.16
C LEU A 114 11.60 -10.58 3.41
N SER A 115 12.01 -9.56 4.14
CA SER A 115 12.46 -8.30 3.54
C SER A 115 13.71 -7.75 4.20
N TRP A 116 14.59 -7.15 3.39
CA TRP A 116 15.80 -6.50 3.86
C TRP A 116 15.46 -5.17 4.55
N TRP A 117 15.92 -5.01 5.79
CA TRP A 117 15.76 -3.79 6.56
C TRP A 117 17.08 -3.00 6.57
N SER A 118 17.25 -2.15 5.55
CA SER A 118 18.50 -1.40 5.31
C SER A 118 18.98 -0.61 6.53
N THR A 119 18.09 0.08 7.25
CA THR A 119 18.48 0.90 8.43
C THR A 119 19.02 0.09 9.61
N LYS A 120 18.72 -1.22 9.67
CA LYS A 120 19.22 -2.13 10.71
C LYS A 120 20.16 -3.19 10.16
N ASN A 121 20.48 -3.09 8.87
CA ASN A 121 21.35 -4.02 8.15
C ASN A 121 20.97 -5.49 8.42
N SER A 122 19.67 -5.81 8.38
CA SER A 122 19.16 -7.14 8.78
C SER A 122 17.92 -7.51 7.98
N TRP A 123 17.70 -8.81 7.74
CA TRP A 123 16.42 -9.31 7.25
C TRP A 123 15.33 -9.31 8.35
N LYS A 124 14.07 -9.12 7.96
CA LYS A 124 12.93 -9.19 8.86
C LYS A 124 11.68 -9.75 8.20
N VAL A 125 10.76 -10.23 9.03
CA VAL A 125 9.36 -10.46 8.69
C VAL A 125 8.51 -9.59 9.60
N HIS A 126 7.45 -9.00 9.06
CA HIS A 126 6.54 -8.16 9.83
C HIS A 126 5.10 -8.47 9.43
N PHE A 127 4.42 -9.21 10.31
CA PHE A 127 3.00 -9.44 10.23
C PHE A 127 2.30 -8.26 10.90
N SER A 128 1.23 -7.75 10.31
CA SER A 128 0.55 -6.54 10.79
C SER A 128 -0.95 -6.70 10.73
N GLY A 129 -1.68 -5.93 11.54
CA GLY A 129 -3.14 -5.93 11.52
C GLY A 129 -3.77 -6.97 12.44
N ILE A 130 -3.04 -7.46 13.45
CA ILE A 130 -3.42 -8.63 14.24
C ILE A 130 -4.28 -8.20 15.45
N LYS A 131 -5.56 -8.54 15.46
CA LYS A 131 -6.53 -8.11 16.48
C LYS A 131 -6.55 -9.02 17.72
N LEU A 132 -5.40 -9.08 18.41
CA LEU A 132 -5.24 -9.83 19.66
C LEU A 132 -6.15 -9.31 20.79
N GLN A 133 -6.57 -10.21 21.67
CA GLN A 133 -7.18 -9.88 22.94
C GLN A 133 -6.09 -9.48 23.94
N LEU A 134 -5.97 -8.19 24.22
CA LEU A 134 -5.03 -7.66 25.21
C LEU A 134 -5.76 -6.71 26.13
N SER A 135 -5.47 -6.82 27.43
CA SER A 135 -6.07 -5.97 28.47
C SER A 135 -5.90 -4.50 28.13
N GLY A 136 -7.00 -3.73 28.22
CA GLY A 136 -7.03 -2.31 27.86
C GLY A 136 -7.06 -1.99 26.37
N VAL A 137 -7.00 -2.99 25.47
CA VAL A 137 -7.07 -2.79 24.02
C VAL A 137 -8.33 -3.41 23.42
N ARG A 138 -8.61 -4.67 23.75
CA ARG A 138 -9.73 -5.44 23.22
C ARG A 138 -10.13 -6.54 24.19
N GLU A 139 -11.37 -6.50 24.65
CA GLU A 139 -11.90 -7.45 25.64
C GLU A 139 -12.27 -8.80 25.05
N ILE A 140 -12.66 -8.86 23.76
CA ILE A 140 -13.08 -10.09 23.07
C ILE A 140 -12.10 -10.39 21.94
N ALA A 141 -11.47 -11.56 21.97
CA ALA A 141 -10.58 -12.00 20.89
C ALA A 141 -11.33 -12.03 19.55
N ALA A 142 -10.70 -11.52 18.48
CA ALA A 142 -11.25 -11.59 17.13
C ALA A 142 -11.18 -13.02 16.55
N PHE A 143 -10.20 -13.80 17.02
CA PHE A 143 -9.90 -15.15 16.58
C PHE A 143 -9.33 -15.96 17.77
N ASP A 144 -9.34 -17.28 17.64
CA ASP A 144 -8.85 -18.23 18.65
C ASP A 144 -7.47 -18.80 18.27
N ASP A 145 -7.20 -18.94 16.97
CA ASP A 145 -5.91 -19.38 16.43
C ASP A 145 -5.35 -18.38 15.44
N LEU A 146 -4.02 -18.27 15.40
CA LEU A 146 -3.28 -17.44 14.45
C LEU A 146 -2.30 -18.30 13.65
N VAL A 147 -2.48 -18.33 12.33
CA VAL A 147 -1.54 -18.96 11.39
C VAL A 147 -0.72 -17.86 10.71
N LEU A 148 0.60 -17.95 10.85
CA LEU A 148 1.54 -17.06 10.18
C LEU A 148 2.14 -17.76 8.97
N VAL A 149 2.05 -17.12 7.81
CA VAL A 149 2.67 -17.59 6.56
C VAL A 149 3.89 -16.74 6.24
N LEU A 150 5.07 -17.28 6.49
CA LEU A 150 6.33 -16.63 6.15
C LEU A 150 6.65 -16.95 4.69
N HIS A 151 6.59 -15.93 3.83
CA HIS A 151 7.01 -16.02 2.44
C HIS A 151 8.49 -15.66 2.33
N SER A 152 9.34 -16.66 2.13
CA SER A 152 10.77 -16.50 1.80
C SER A 152 11.01 -16.83 0.32
N PRO A 153 12.17 -16.49 -0.27
CA PRO A 153 12.45 -16.92 -1.63
C PRO A 153 12.35 -18.44 -1.76
N PHE A 154 11.53 -18.90 -2.70
CA PHE A 154 11.31 -20.32 -3.04
C PHE A 154 10.60 -21.17 -1.98
N LYS A 155 10.32 -20.64 -0.78
CA LYS A 155 9.75 -21.42 0.34
C LYS A 155 8.69 -20.64 1.11
N LEU A 156 7.66 -21.35 1.55
CA LEU A 156 6.66 -20.89 2.50
C LEU A 156 6.77 -21.69 3.80
N ASP A 157 6.77 -20.99 4.94
CA ASP A 157 6.66 -21.62 6.26
C ASP A 157 5.32 -21.25 6.89
N LEU A 158 4.57 -22.26 7.32
CA LEU A 158 3.31 -22.09 8.04
C LEU A 158 3.59 -22.34 9.52
N VAL A 159 3.31 -21.34 10.36
CA VAL A 159 3.54 -21.41 11.81
C VAL A 159 2.24 -21.09 12.54
N GLN A 160 1.75 -22.01 13.37
CA GLN A 160 0.72 -21.70 14.37
C GLN A 160 1.38 -20.91 15.50
N HIS A 161 0.93 -19.68 15.71
CA HIS A 161 1.52 -18.75 16.67
C HIS A 161 0.89 -18.88 18.06
N ASP A 162 1.68 -18.68 19.12
CA ASP A 162 1.26 -18.83 20.52
C ASP A 162 0.52 -17.62 21.12
N LEU A 163 0.23 -16.61 20.29
CA LEU A 163 -0.39 -15.33 20.66
C LEU A 163 0.36 -14.50 21.71
N VAL A 164 1.63 -14.81 21.98
CA VAL A 164 2.46 -14.08 22.97
C VAL A 164 3.76 -13.60 22.35
N ARG A 165 4.43 -14.45 21.59
CA ARG A 165 5.80 -14.23 21.11
C ARG A 165 5.88 -13.12 20.05
N GLY A 166 6.95 -12.33 20.11
CA GLY A 166 7.27 -11.36 19.04
C GLY A 166 6.25 -10.23 18.80
N ILE A 167 5.20 -10.12 19.63
CA ILE A 167 4.21 -9.05 19.54
C ILE A 167 4.90 -7.72 19.81
N THR A 168 4.78 -6.80 18.85
CA THR A 168 5.33 -5.46 19.00
C THR A 168 4.38 -4.60 19.83
N SER A 169 4.93 -3.69 20.61
CA SER A 169 4.14 -2.63 21.25
C SER A 169 3.54 -1.65 20.24
N GLU A 170 3.98 -1.72 18.97
CA GLU A 170 3.43 -0.97 17.85
C GLU A 170 2.05 -1.53 17.48
N GLY A 171 1.00 -0.94 18.05
CA GLY A 171 -0.40 -1.35 17.82
C GLY A 171 -1.29 -1.19 19.05
N LEU A 172 -0.70 -1.22 20.25
CA LEU A 172 -1.39 -1.07 21.54
C LEU A 172 -2.27 0.19 21.61
N ARG A 173 -1.93 1.24 20.86
CA ARG A 173 -2.56 2.55 20.99
C ARG A 173 -3.90 2.68 20.27
N THR A 174 -4.30 1.71 19.46
CA THR A 174 -5.53 1.81 18.68
C THR A 174 -6.07 0.43 18.36
N SER A 175 -7.18 0.06 19.00
CA SER A 175 -7.97 -1.17 18.76
C SER A 175 -8.35 -1.40 17.28
N VAL A 176 -8.27 -0.34 16.47
CA VAL A 176 -8.57 -0.29 15.04
C VAL A 176 -7.48 -0.90 14.17
N TYR A 177 -6.19 -0.65 14.46
CA TYR A 177 -5.10 -1.04 13.57
C TYR A 177 -4.58 -2.46 13.84
N GLY A 178 -4.87 -3.02 15.02
CA GLY A 178 -4.29 -4.27 15.47
C GLY A 178 -2.81 -4.15 15.83
N HIS A 179 -2.21 -5.28 16.18
CA HIS A 179 -0.82 -5.43 16.58
C HIS A 179 0.05 -5.86 15.40
N GLY A 180 1.36 -5.66 15.56
CA GLY A 180 2.36 -6.27 14.71
C GLY A 180 3.06 -7.45 15.39
N ILE A 181 3.53 -8.41 14.61
CA ILE A 181 4.54 -9.39 15.04
C ILE A 181 5.75 -9.18 14.15
N MET A 182 6.90 -8.86 14.75
CA MET A 182 8.13 -8.60 14.00
C MET A 182 9.27 -9.47 14.52
N VAL A 183 9.80 -10.32 13.63
CA VAL A 183 10.94 -11.17 13.92
C VAL A 183 12.06 -10.85 12.93
N ARG A 184 13.31 -10.87 13.42
CA ARG A 184 14.48 -10.41 12.69
C ARG A 184 15.53 -11.49 12.60
N GLY A 185 16.20 -11.57 11.46
CA GLY A 185 17.44 -12.32 11.32
C GLY A 185 18.59 -11.68 12.10
N LYS A 186 19.78 -12.27 11.99
CA LYS A 186 21.00 -11.68 12.55
C LYS A 186 21.35 -10.37 11.82
N SER A 187 21.77 -9.35 12.57
CA SER A 187 22.26 -8.10 12.00
C SER A 187 23.57 -8.29 11.24
N ASN A 188 23.82 -7.40 10.27
CA ASN A 188 24.97 -7.42 9.38
C ASN A 188 25.12 -8.73 8.59
N ASN A 189 24.00 -9.39 8.30
CA ASN A 189 23.98 -10.63 7.53
C ASN A 189 22.98 -10.52 6.37
N ASN A 190 23.49 -10.46 5.15
CA ASN A 190 22.69 -10.36 3.93
C ASN A 190 22.21 -11.72 3.39
N CYS A 191 22.59 -12.85 4.00
CA CYS A 191 22.13 -14.18 3.60
C CYS A 191 20.69 -14.43 4.06
N TRP A 192 19.74 -14.36 3.13
CA TRP A 192 18.32 -14.55 3.43
C TRP A 192 18.02 -15.95 3.98
N LYS A 193 18.74 -17.00 3.55
CA LYS A 193 18.55 -18.38 4.05
C LYS A 193 18.85 -18.48 5.54
N LEU A 194 19.99 -17.92 5.96
CA LEU A 194 20.38 -17.89 7.37
C LEU A 194 19.43 -17.01 8.18
N ALA A 195 18.96 -15.90 7.61
CA ALA A 195 17.96 -15.07 8.25
C ALA A 195 16.63 -15.79 8.47
N ARG A 196 16.14 -16.54 7.46
CA ARG A 196 14.95 -17.39 7.56
C ARG A 196 15.12 -18.39 8.70
N ALA A 197 16.21 -19.16 8.70
CA ALA A 197 16.50 -20.12 9.77
C ALA A 197 16.52 -19.46 11.15
N THR A 198 17.17 -18.28 11.27
CA THR A 198 17.20 -17.51 12.52
C THR A 198 15.81 -17.05 12.96
N ILE A 199 14.94 -16.68 12.02
CA ILE A 199 13.58 -16.23 12.32
C ILE A 199 12.73 -17.41 12.79
N LEU A 200 12.83 -18.57 12.13
CA LEU A 200 12.12 -19.79 12.52
C LEU A 200 12.59 -20.29 13.89
N ASP A 201 13.90 -20.33 14.14
CA ASP A 201 14.48 -20.68 15.44
C ASP A 201 13.92 -19.80 16.58
N LYS A 202 13.82 -18.48 16.35
CA LYS A 202 13.21 -17.56 17.33
C LYS A 202 11.72 -17.77 17.54
N LEU A 203 10.99 -18.15 16.49
CA LEU A 203 9.56 -18.42 16.59
C LEU A 203 9.29 -19.75 17.28
N LEU A 204 10.14 -20.76 17.03
CA LEU A 204 9.95 -22.17 17.40
C LEU A 204 10.89 -22.63 18.53
N SER A 205 11.51 -21.71 19.27
CA SER A 205 12.42 -22.09 20.37
C SER A 205 11.65 -22.88 21.44
N GLY A 206 12.35 -23.72 22.21
CA GLY A 206 11.72 -24.71 23.10
C GLY A 206 10.85 -24.14 24.23
N ASP A 207 10.93 -22.83 24.49
CA ASP A 207 10.08 -22.09 25.43
C ASP A 207 8.87 -21.41 24.76
N SER A 208 8.72 -21.55 23.42
CA SER A 208 7.58 -21.03 22.66
C SER A 208 6.44 -22.04 22.62
N GLY A 209 5.19 -21.53 22.55
CA GLY A 209 4.03 -22.35 22.24
C GLY A 209 3.79 -22.51 20.73
N CYS A 210 4.66 -21.92 19.90
CA CYS A 210 4.48 -21.90 18.45
C CYS A 210 4.74 -23.29 17.86
N LYS A 211 4.02 -23.63 16.79
CA LYS A 211 4.19 -24.92 16.10
C LYS A 211 4.45 -24.69 14.63
N HIS A 212 5.45 -25.38 14.09
CA HIS A 212 5.67 -25.41 12.66
C HIS A 212 4.69 -26.40 12.04
N LEU A 213 3.79 -25.91 11.18
CA LEU A 213 2.75 -26.72 10.56
C LEU A 213 3.26 -27.37 9.27
N ALA A 214 3.92 -26.59 8.41
CA ALA A 214 4.42 -27.08 7.13
C ALA A 214 5.50 -26.16 6.55
N GLU A 215 6.41 -26.76 5.78
CA GLU A 215 7.30 -26.08 4.84
C GLU A 215 6.89 -26.48 3.42
N LEU A 216 6.59 -25.51 2.56
CA LEU A 216 6.20 -25.75 1.16
C LEU A 216 7.19 -25.07 0.21
N ASP A 217 7.49 -25.71 -0.91
CA ASP A 217 8.17 -25.06 -2.02
C ASP A 217 7.21 -24.16 -2.80
N ILE A 218 7.74 -23.13 -3.47
CA ILE A 218 6.91 -22.21 -4.28
C ILE A 218 6.23 -22.92 -5.46
N ASP A 219 6.81 -24.04 -5.91
CA ASP A 219 6.31 -24.90 -6.98
C ASP A 219 5.38 -26.01 -6.46
N ASP A 220 5.07 -26.03 -5.15
CA ASP A 220 4.11 -26.96 -4.57
C ASP A 220 2.74 -26.84 -5.25
N THR A 221 2.06 -27.97 -5.45
CA THR A 221 0.75 -28.03 -6.13
C THR A 221 -0.27 -27.09 -5.49
N LYS A 222 -0.31 -26.97 -4.16
CA LYS A 222 -1.25 -26.08 -3.47
C LYS A 222 -0.97 -24.62 -3.79
N VAL A 223 0.31 -24.24 -3.88
CA VAL A 223 0.75 -22.88 -4.21
C VAL A 223 0.40 -22.56 -5.65
N THR A 224 0.74 -23.46 -6.58
CA THR A 224 0.50 -23.27 -8.02
C THR A 224 -0.99 -23.28 -8.37
N GLU A 225 -1.81 -24.15 -7.76
CA GLU A 225 -3.28 -24.15 -7.93
C GLU A 225 -3.92 -22.88 -7.35
N SER A 226 -3.50 -22.45 -6.15
CA SER A 226 -3.99 -21.20 -5.56
C SER A 226 -3.60 -19.99 -6.40
N LEU A 227 -2.38 -19.97 -6.95
CA LEU A 227 -1.93 -18.97 -7.91
C LEU A 227 -2.79 -18.97 -9.18
N ALA A 228 -3.00 -20.15 -9.79
CA ALA A 228 -3.77 -20.31 -11.02
C ALA A 228 -5.23 -19.83 -10.83
N HIS A 229 -5.85 -20.14 -9.69
CA HIS A 229 -7.19 -19.67 -9.34
C HIS A 229 -7.28 -18.13 -9.37
N PHE A 230 -6.29 -17.43 -8.83
CA PHE A 230 -6.27 -15.97 -8.85
C PHE A 230 -5.89 -15.40 -10.22
N VAL A 231 -4.85 -15.92 -10.87
CA VAL A 231 -4.39 -15.44 -12.17
C VAL A 231 -5.46 -15.63 -13.25
N GLY A 232 -6.29 -16.66 -13.14
CA GLY A 232 -7.42 -16.91 -14.04
C GLY A 232 -8.56 -15.88 -13.95
N GLN A 233 -8.58 -15.00 -12.95
CA GLN A 233 -9.65 -14.00 -12.85
C GLN A 233 -9.54 -12.98 -14.00
N PRO A 234 -10.65 -12.65 -14.68
CA PRO A 234 -10.64 -11.75 -15.85
C PRO A 234 -9.92 -10.42 -15.60
N ALA A 235 -10.16 -9.81 -14.44
CA ALA A 235 -9.53 -8.54 -14.07
C ALA A 235 -8.00 -8.67 -14.00
N ILE A 236 -7.48 -9.77 -13.45
CA ILE A 236 -6.03 -10.00 -13.32
C ILE A 236 -5.42 -10.29 -14.68
N SER A 237 -6.09 -11.08 -15.52
CA SER A 237 -5.69 -11.33 -16.90
C SER A 237 -5.57 -10.03 -17.71
N ILE A 238 -6.57 -9.14 -17.61
CA ILE A 238 -6.54 -7.81 -18.23
C ILE A 238 -5.33 -7.00 -17.73
N MET A 239 -5.11 -6.96 -16.42
CA MET A 239 -3.98 -6.23 -15.84
C MET A 239 -2.63 -6.79 -16.30
N ASN A 240 -2.45 -8.11 -16.30
CA ASN A 240 -1.22 -8.74 -16.76
C ASN A 240 -0.96 -8.47 -18.24
N LYS A 241 -2.00 -8.51 -19.08
CA LYS A 241 -1.89 -8.16 -20.50
C LYS A 241 -1.46 -6.71 -20.71
N CYS A 242 -1.99 -5.77 -19.93
CA CYS A 242 -1.68 -4.35 -20.06
C CYS A 242 -0.32 -3.96 -19.46
N TYR A 243 0.10 -4.61 -18.37
CA TYR A 243 1.23 -4.15 -17.56
C TYR A 243 2.41 -5.12 -17.51
N GLY A 244 2.26 -6.39 -17.93
CA GLY A 244 3.23 -7.45 -17.64
C GLY A 244 4.69 -7.19 -18.07
N MET A 245 4.88 -6.31 -19.05
CA MET A 245 6.19 -5.92 -19.60
C MET A 245 6.67 -4.53 -19.16
N LEU A 246 5.85 -3.76 -18.43
CA LEU A 246 6.20 -2.40 -18.08
C LEU A 246 7.21 -2.33 -16.93
N PRO A 247 8.03 -1.27 -16.88
CA PRO A 247 8.80 -0.95 -15.70
C PRO A 247 7.89 -0.87 -14.48
N LEU A 248 8.35 -1.41 -13.35
CA LEU A 248 7.62 -1.40 -12.07
C LEU A 248 6.35 -2.26 -11.98
N ALA A 249 5.89 -2.90 -13.06
CA ALA A 249 4.68 -3.73 -13.02
C ALA A 249 4.77 -4.88 -12.01
N ARG A 250 5.98 -5.41 -11.83
CA ARG A 250 6.31 -6.48 -10.87
C ARG A 250 6.76 -5.96 -9.51
N SER A 251 6.80 -4.63 -9.32
CA SER A 251 7.18 -4.05 -8.04
C SER A 251 6.01 -4.10 -7.07
N SER A 252 6.28 -4.35 -5.80
CA SER A 252 5.26 -4.13 -4.77
C SER A 252 4.75 -2.68 -4.81
N GLY A 253 3.49 -2.45 -4.44
CA GLY A 253 2.90 -1.11 -4.48
C GLY A 253 3.70 -0.05 -3.70
N SER A 254 4.38 -0.43 -2.61
CA SER A 254 5.25 0.49 -1.87
C SER A 254 6.52 0.86 -2.65
N ILE A 255 7.16 -0.11 -3.30
CA ILE A 255 8.37 0.15 -4.10
C ILE A 255 8.00 0.96 -5.34
N GLN A 256 6.90 0.59 -6.01
CA GLN A 256 6.36 1.33 -7.13
C GLN A 256 6.09 2.79 -6.74
N GLY A 257 5.36 3.03 -5.64
CA GLY A 257 5.07 4.38 -5.14
C GLY A 257 6.34 5.20 -4.89
N ASN A 258 7.33 4.65 -4.17
CA ASN A 258 8.58 5.35 -3.88
C ASN A 258 9.38 5.71 -5.16
N ARG A 259 9.39 4.82 -6.16
CA ARG A 259 10.08 5.06 -7.43
C ARG A 259 9.35 6.11 -8.26
N LEU A 260 8.02 6.03 -8.37
CA LEU A 260 7.21 7.03 -9.06
C LEU A 260 7.33 8.42 -8.38
N GLN A 261 7.42 8.46 -7.06
CA GLN A 261 7.70 9.68 -6.30
C GLN A 261 9.09 10.25 -6.63
N SER A 262 10.11 9.40 -6.76
CA SER A 262 11.46 9.84 -7.14
C SER A 262 11.48 10.41 -8.56
N ILE A 263 10.75 9.80 -9.50
CA ILE A 263 10.57 10.32 -10.86
C ILE A 263 9.87 11.69 -10.81
N ALA A 264 8.78 11.81 -10.04
CA ALA A 264 8.05 13.06 -9.90
C ALA A 264 8.90 14.19 -9.29
N PHE A 265 9.77 13.86 -8.34
CA PHE A 265 10.72 14.80 -7.76
C PHE A 265 11.73 15.31 -8.80
N GLU A 266 12.33 14.43 -9.60
CA GLU A 266 13.25 14.84 -10.68
C GLU A 266 12.53 15.65 -11.77
N VAL A 267 11.28 15.31 -12.09
CA VAL A 267 10.43 16.13 -12.97
C VAL A 267 10.25 17.54 -12.40
N ASP A 268 10.04 17.66 -11.09
CA ASP A 268 9.88 18.97 -10.44
C ASP A 268 11.15 19.82 -10.54
N GLN A 269 12.32 19.20 -10.37
CA GLN A 269 13.62 19.84 -10.55
C GLN A 269 13.80 20.35 -11.99
N LEU A 270 13.34 19.58 -13.00
CA LEU A 270 13.39 20.00 -14.40
C LEU A 270 12.43 21.16 -14.69
N LEU A 271 11.25 21.17 -14.07
CA LEU A 271 10.28 22.26 -14.22
C LEU A 271 10.73 23.55 -13.51
N ASN A 272 11.60 23.45 -12.50
CA ASN A 272 12.00 24.57 -11.65
C ASN A 272 13.52 24.52 -11.35
N PRO A 273 14.37 24.72 -12.37
CA PRO A 273 15.82 24.52 -12.27
C PRO A 273 16.52 25.49 -11.30
N SER A 274 15.89 26.62 -10.97
CA SER A 274 16.43 27.62 -10.05
C SER A 274 15.92 27.47 -8.61
N SER A 275 15.04 26.51 -8.36
CA SER A 275 14.45 26.30 -7.03
C SER A 275 15.37 25.52 -6.10
N VAL A 276 15.22 25.76 -4.80
CA VAL A 276 15.88 24.97 -3.74
C VAL A 276 14.94 23.85 -3.32
N PHE A 277 15.45 22.62 -3.31
CA PHE A 277 14.70 21.43 -2.95
C PHE A 277 15.21 20.82 -1.66
N THR A 278 14.28 20.44 -0.79
CA THR A 278 14.57 19.64 0.40
C THR A 278 13.56 18.50 0.48
N PHE A 279 14.02 17.28 0.74
CA PHE A 279 13.10 16.18 1.02
C PHE A 279 12.33 16.44 2.31
N GLY A 280 11.09 15.96 2.38
CA GLY A 280 10.31 15.97 3.61
C GLY A 280 11.09 15.25 4.72
N SER A 281 11.74 16.04 5.57
CA SER A 281 12.42 15.51 6.74
C SER A 281 11.37 15.40 7.84
N ALA A 282 11.08 14.17 8.25
CA ALA A 282 10.17 13.96 9.37
C ALA A 282 10.79 14.39 10.72
N SER A 283 12.06 14.84 10.71
CA SER A 283 12.82 15.24 11.90
C SER A 283 12.32 16.51 12.57
N ASP A 284 11.47 17.31 11.91
CA ASP A 284 10.94 18.54 12.52
C ASP A 284 9.43 18.44 12.83
N GLU A 285 8.75 17.40 12.34
CA GLU A 285 7.34 17.19 12.64
C GLU A 285 7.13 16.30 13.86
N LEU A 286 6.46 16.84 14.87
CA LEU A 286 5.95 16.05 15.97
C LEU A 286 4.65 15.32 15.56
N ARG A 287 4.51 14.10 16.05
CA ARG A 287 3.25 13.37 16.12
C ARG A 287 2.37 13.98 17.22
N ILE A 288 1.10 13.59 17.25
CA ILE A 288 0.14 14.03 18.29
C ILE A 288 0.63 13.66 19.70
N ASP A 289 1.47 12.63 19.84
CA ASP A 289 2.07 12.19 21.10
C ASP A 289 3.41 12.87 21.43
N GLY A 290 3.81 13.90 20.69
CA GLY A 290 5.07 14.63 20.89
C GLY A 290 6.33 13.89 20.42
N ARG A 291 6.22 12.74 19.76
CA ARG A 291 7.38 12.05 19.16
C ARG A 291 7.64 12.54 17.75
N LEU A 292 8.91 12.61 17.34
CA LEU A 292 9.25 12.89 15.95
C LEU A 292 8.63 11.86 15.01
N ARG A 293 8.12 12.32 13.87
CA ARG A 293 7.60 11.45 12.83
C ARG A 293 8.75 10.67 12.21
N GLY A 294 8.48 9.42 11.83
CA GLY A 294 9.41 8.67 10.98
C GLY A 294 9.41 9.24 9.57
N ARG A 295 10.51 9.07 8.81
CA ARG A 295 10.65 9.58 7.42
C ARG A 295 9.43 9.29 6.53
N ASN A 296 8.83 8.11 6.67
CA ASN A 296 7.66 7.68 5.89
C ASN A 296 6.32 8.20 6.46
N GLN A 297 6.35 9.12 7.41
CA GLN A 297 5.18 9.75 8.03
C GLN A 297 5.20 11.28 7.89
N ALA A 298 6.14 11.83 7.11
CA ALA A 298 6.17 13.25 6.77
C ALA A 298 4.79 13.71 6.25
N SER A 299 4.46 14.98 6.49
CA SER A 299 3.19 15.55 6.03
C SER A 299 3.15 15.78 4.52
N PHE A 300 4.32 15.88 3.89
CA PHE A 300 4.55 16.04 2.46
C PHE A 300 5.79 15.24 2.03
N ASP A 301 5.99 15.05 0.73
CA ASP A 301 7.08 14.25 0.17
C ASP A 301 8.36 15.07 -0.06
N TRP A 302 8.25 16.29 -0.59
CA TRP A 302 9.35 17.24 -0.70
C TRP A 302 8.88 18.70 -0.61
N CYS A 303 9.82 19.61 -0.39
CA CYS A 303 9.59 21.05 -0.35
C CYS A 303 10.44 21.73 -1.44
N ARG A 304 9.82 22.66 -2.18
CA ARG A 304 10.43 23.47 -3.25
C ARG A 304 10.19 24.94 -2.93
N ASP A 305 11.25 25.69 -2.62
CA ASP A 305 11.18 27.11 -2.23
C ASP A 305 10.15 27.40 -1.11
N GLY A 306 10.13 26.55 -0.09
CA GLY A 306 9.18 26.66 1.03
C GLY A 306 7.78 26.09 0.74
N ARG A 307 7.50 25.67 -0.51
CA ARG A 307 6.23 25.05 -0.89
C ARG A 307 6.28 23.52 -0.69
N ARG A 308 5.41 23.01 0.19
CA ARG A 308 5.29 21.58 0.52
C ARG A 308 4.48 20.85 -0.54
N ILE A 309 5.05 19.79 -1.10
CA ILE A 309 4.47 19.02 -2.20
C ILE A 309 4.23 17.59 -1.73
N GLU A 310 2.97 17.15 -1.82
CA GLU A 310 2.56 15.76 -1.61
C GLU A 310 2.34 15.10 -2.96
N PHE A 311 2.94 13.94 -3.18
CA PHE A 311 2.77 13.15 -4.40
C PHE A 311 2.06 11.83 -4.11
N LYS A 312 0.93 11.60 -4.79
CA LYS A 312 0.25 10.30 -4.78
C LYS A 312 0.26 9.68 -6.16
N SER A 313 0.68 8.43 -6.26
CA SER A 313 0.55 7.65 -7.48
C SER A 313 -0.58 6.63 -7.39
N SER A 314 -1.23 6.34 -8.52
CA SER A 314 -2.15 5.22 -8.68
C SER A 314 -1.91 4.53 -10.02
N LEU A 315 -1.97 3.20 -10.00
CA LEU A 315 -2.10 2.37 -11.19
C LEU A 315 -3.53 2.52 -11.76
N VAL A 316 -3.65 2.69 -13.07
CA VAL A 316 -4.94 2.57 -13.78
C VAL A 316 -5.33 1.09 -13.77
N HIS A 317 -6.35 0.73 -13.00
CA HIS A 317 -6.75 -0.67 -12.86
C HIS A 317 -8.21 -0.91 -13.19
N TRP A 318 -8.51 -2.11 -13.69
CA TRP A 318 -9.86 -2.55 -14.01
C TRP A 318 -10.61 -2.94 -12.73
N CYS A 319 -11.77 -2.33 -12.51
CA CYS A 319 -12.68 -2.66 -11.42
C CYS A 319 -13.82 -3.53 -11.96
N GLU A 320 -13.72 -4.84 -11.74
CA GLU A 320 -14.66 -5.83 -12.29
C GLU A 320 -16.12 -5.55 -11.87
N SER A 321 -16.35 -5.31 -10.58
CA SER A 321 -17.70 -5.06 -10.04
C SER A 321 -18.38 -3.81 -10.61
N ARG A 322 -17.59 -2.87 -11.15
CA ARG A 322 -18.10 -1.64 -11.79
C ARG A 322 -17.91 -1.64 -13.30
N ARG A 323 -17.32 -2.71 -13.84
CA ARG A 323 -16.93 -2.91 -15.23
C ARG A 323 -16.29 -1.65 -15.83
N ARG A 324 -15.29 -1.07 -15.15
CA ARG A 324 -14.60 0.14 -15.62
C ARG A 324 -13.21 0.28 -15.05
N TRP A 325 -12.34 0.99 -15.76
CA TRP A 325 -11.03 1.40 -15.25
C TRP A 325 -11.17 2.54 -14.23
N LEU A 326 -10.25 2.62 -13.26
CA LEU A 326 -10.16 3.75 -12.35
C LEU A 326 -8.74 3.98 -11.83
N CYS A 327 -8.50 5.19 -11.33
CA CYS A 327 -7.39 5.53 -10.43
C CYS A 327 -7.94 5.81 -9.04
N HIS A 328 -7.30 5.26 -8.00
CA HIS A 328 -7.68 5.48 -6.61
C HIS A 328 -6.47 5.92 -5.80
N PHE A 329 -6.39 7.22 -5.54
CA PHE A 329 -5.40 7.82 -4.66
C PHE A 329 -5.96 7.84 -3.24
N GLN A 330 -5.21 7.29 -2.29
CA GLN A 330 -5.67 7.11 -0.92
C GLN A 330 -4.79 7.89 0.06
N ARG A 331 -5.34 8.11 1.27
CA ARG A 331 -4.64 8.68 2.42
C ARG A 331 -4.10 10.08 2.17
N ILE A 332 -4.88 10.91 1.47
CA ILE A 332 -4.53 12.31 1.22
C ILE A 332 -5.02 13.16 2.39
N LYS A 333 -4.11 13.90 3.02
CA LYS A 333 -4.41 14.70 4.22
C LYS A 333 -4.73 16.15 3.87
N PHE A 334 -5.85 16.38 3.18
CA PHE A 334 -6.34 17.75 2.98
C PHE A 334 -6.72 18.41 4.32
N ALA A 335 -6.78 19.74 4.29
CA ALA A 335 -7.44 20.54 5.32
C ALA A 335 -8.90 20.10 5.49
N LEU A 336 -9.34 20.03 6.74
CA LEU A 336 -10.69 19.66 7.12
C LEU A 336 -11.11 20.49 8.34
N ALA A 337 -12.07 21.40 8.14
CA ALA A 337 -12.54 22.30 9.20
C ALA A 337 -12.94 21.53 10.47
N GLY A 338 -12.47 22.01 11.63
CA GLY A 338 -12.70 21.38 12.94
C GLY A 338 -11.92 20.09 13.20
N VAL A 339 -11.16 19.58 12.24
CA VAL A 339 -10.40 18.33 12.35
C VAL A 339 -8.91 18.55 12.12
N ARG A 340 -8.56 19.21 11.02
CA ARG A 340 -7.20 19.61 10.62
C ARG A 340 -7.32 20.99 9.96
N PRO A 341 -7.05 22.08 10.69
CA PRO A 341 -7.25 23.43 10.16
C PRO A 341 -6.42 23.68 8.91
N ASP A 342 -5.20 23.13 8.87
CA ASP A 342 -4.29 23.28 7.74
C ASP A 342 -4.10 21.97 6.98
N ALA A 343 -3.88 22.12 5.66
CA ALA A 343 -3.41 21.03 4.85
C ALA A 343 -1.95 20.73 5.21
N ASN A 344 -1.62 19.45 5.15
CA ASN A 344 -0.26 18.96 5.38
C ASN A 344 0.72 19.34 4.26
N PHE A 345 0.20 19.83 3.14
CA PHE A 345 0.92 20.20 1.93
C PHE A 345 0.27 21.44 1.31
N ASP A 346 1.01 22.13 0.43
CA ASP A 346 0.55 23.29 -0.31
C ASP A 346 0.16 22.92 -1.76
N GLU A 347 0.77 21.86 -2.31
CA GLU A 347 0.40 21.27 -3.60
C GLU A 347 0.21 19.76 -3.49
N LEU A 348 -0.80 19.24 -4.18
CA LEU A 348 -1.00 17.81 -4.38
C LEU A 348 -0.69 17.47 -5.84
N TRP A 349 0.26 16.57 -6.04
CA TRP A 349 0.61 16.02 -7.34
C TRP A 349 0.10 14.58 -7.44
N LEU A 350 -0.55 14.26 -8.56
CA LEU A 350 -1.08 12.92 -8.84
C LEU A 350 -0.34 12.28 -10.01
N GLY A 351 0.26 11.11 -9.77
CA GLY A 351 0.88 10.27 -10.79
C GLY A 351 -0.06 9.17 -11.27
N ILE A 352 -0.54 9.25 -12.50
CA ILE A 352 -1.32 8.20 -13.16
C ILE A 352 -0.36 7.27 -13.89
N PHE A 353 -0.14 6.08 -13.33
CA PHE A 353 0.68 5.04 -13.93
C PHE A 353 -0.19 4.14 -14.81
N SER A 354 0.10 4.12 -16.11
CA SER A 354 -0.70 3.44 -17.15
C SER A 354 0.17 2.59 -18.07
N ALA A 355 -0.45 1.88 -19.02
CA ALA A 355 0.25 1.14 -20.07
C ALA A 355 1.12 2.02 -20.99
N HIS A 356 0.84 3.33 -21.07
CA HIS A 356 1.47 4.24 -22.02
C HIS A 356 2.51 5.18 -21.39
N GLY A 357 2.54 5.25 -20.06
CA GLY A 357 3.41 6.18 -19.36
C GLY A 357 2.95 6.49 -17.93
N LEU A 358 3.70 7.39 -17.31
CA LEU A 358 3.34 8.09 -16.08
C LEU A 358 2.93 9.52 -16.43
N HIS A 359 1.68 9.87 -16.16
CA HIS A 359 1.19 11.24 -16.30
C HIS A 359 1.14 11.90 -14.93
N ILE A 360 1.79 13.05 -14.79
CA ILE A 360 1.90 13.79 -13.53
C ILE A 360 1.06 15.05 -13.61
N PHE A 361 0.05 15.14 -12.76
CA PHE A 361 -0.85 16.30 -12.67
C PHE A 361 -0.66 17.04 -11.35
N LYS A 362 -0.75 18.37 -11.40
CA LYS A 362 -1.06 19.18 -10.22
C LYS A 362 -2.57 19.21 -10.04
N HIS A 363 -3.05 18.71 -8.91
CA HIS A 363 -4.47 18.58 -8.61
C HIS A 363 -5.08 19.91 -8.13
N ASP A 364 -6.33 20.17 -8.49
CA ASP A 364 -7.09 21.38 -8.12
C ASP A 364 -7.50 21.44 -6.63
N GLY A 365 -7.42 20.30 -5.94
CA GLY A 365 -7.80 20.12 -4.53
C GLY A 365 -9.27 19.75 -4.31
N ILE A 366 -10.07 19.66 -5.36
CA ILE A 366 -11.53 19.48 -5.29
C ILE A 366 -11.98 18.25 -6.07
N PHE A 367 -11.52 18.08 -7.31
CA PHE A 367 -12.02 17.05 -8.21
C PHE A 367 -11.81 15.63 -7.69
N GLY A 368 -12.77 14.73 -7.94
CA GLY A 368 -12.69 13.32 -7.59
C GLY A 368 -12.58 13.01 -6.08
N LYS A 369 -12.56 14.03 -5.22
CA LYS A 369 -12.44 13.90 -3.77
C LYS A 369 -13.66 13.17 -3.20
N THR A 370 -13.42 12.07 -2.50
CA THR A 370 -14.49 11.29 -1.87
C THR A 370 -14.54 11.54 -0.37
N LYS A 371 -15.77 11.61 0.16
CA LYS A 371 -16.02 11.62 1.61
C LYS A 371 -15.85 10.23 2.24
N THR A 372 -15.73 9.19 1.40
CA THR A 372 -15.44 7.81 1.78
C THR A 372 -13.99 7.73 2.29
N GLY A 373 -13.80 8.03 3.58
CA GLY A 373 -12.48 8.25 4.18
C GLY A 373 -12.50 9.26 5.33
N ILE A 374 -13.57 10.04 5.47
CA ILE A 374 -13.83 10.87 6.68
C ILE A 374 -13.89 10.01 7.96
N ALA A 375 -13.98 8.68 7.81
CA ALA A 375 -14.07 7.70 8.89
C ALA A 375 -12.95 7.77 9.96
N SER A 376 -11.86 8.52 9.77
CA SER A 376 -11.14 9.06 10.93
C SER A 376 -10.25 10.25 10.56
N LYS A 377 -9.99 11.13 11.54
CA LYS A 377 -8.93 12.17 11.50
C LYS A 377 -7.55 11.62 11.05
N ILE A 378 -7.38 10.30 11.09
CA ILE A 378 -6.10 9.58 10.98
C ILE A 378 -5.84 9.07 9.56
N LEU A 379 -6.86 8.57 8.85
CA LEU A 379 -6.66 7.86 7.58
C LEU A 379 -6.49 8.79 6.37
N GLY A 380 -7.07 9.99 6.40
CA GLY A 380 -7.08 10.91 5.25
C GLY A 380 -8.23 10.62 4.27
N GLU A 381 -8.36 11.47 3.25
CA GLU A 381 -9.37 11.37 2.20
C GLU A 381 -8.83 10.60 0.99
N SER A 382 -9.69 10.32 0.02
CA SER A 382 -9.30 9.69 -1.24
C SER A 382 -9.70 10.56 -2.43
N VAL A 383 -8.97 10.42 -3.53
CA VAL A 383 -9.38 10.92 -4.85
C VAL A 383 -9.60 9.70 -5.75
N ILE A 384 -10.78 9.61 -6.37
CA ILE A 384 -11.12 8.52 -7.29
C ILE A 384 -11.55 9.09 -8.62
N ILE A 385 -10.92 8.61 -9.69
CA ILE A 385 -11.20 9.03 -11.06
C ILE A 385 -11.61 7.79 -11.84
N TYR A 386 -12.80 7.81 -12.42
CA TYR A 386 -13.35 6.68 -13.17
C TYR A 386 -13.22 6.89 -14.67
N GLY A 387 -12.82 5.85 -15.39
CA GLY A 387 -12.97 5.75 -16.84
C GLY A 387 -14.43 5.56 -17.25
N GLN A 388 -14.67 5.35 -18.54
CA GLN A 388 -15.99 5.04 -19.08
C GLN A 388 -16.44 3.65 -18.63
N ALA A 389 -17.74 3.51 -18.33
CA ALA A 389 -18.35 2.24 -17.98
C ALA A 389 -18.36 1.29 -19.19
N GLY A 390 -18.02 0.03 -18.97
CA GLY A 390 -18.03 -1.01 -20.00
C GLY A 390 -16.92 -0.88 -21.04
N GLN A 391 -15.95 0.02 -20.86
CA GLN A 391 -14.86 0.21 -21.82
C GLN A 391 -13.61 -0.59 -21.40
N PRO A 392 -13.36 -1.79 -21.96
CA PRO A 392 -12.22 -2.62 -21.55
C PRO A 392 -10.89 -2.10 -22.11
N ASP A 393 -10.92 -1.29 -23.18
CA ASP A 393 -9.71 -0.74 -23.78
C ASP A 393 -9.00 0.26 -22.85
N THR A 394 -7.76 -0.04 -22.51
CA THR A 394 -6.98 0.73 -21.52
C THR A 394 -6.59 2.12 -22.06
N SER A 395 -6.38 2.25 -23.38
CA SER A 395 -5.97 3.51 -24.02
C SER A 395 -7.11 4.52 -24.02
N ALA A 396 -8.31 4.11 -24.46
CA ALA A 396 -9.51 4.92 -24.41
C ALA A 396 -9.92 5.27 -22.97
N ALA A 397 -9.74 4.33 -22.05
CA ALA A 397 -9.98 4.58 -20.64
C ALA A 397 -9.01 5.61 -20.07
N LEU A 398 -7.71 5.52 -20.39
CA LEU A 398 -6.70 6.51 -20.01
C LEU A 398 -7.04 7.89 -20.57
N ALA A 399 -7.34 7.99 -21.86
CA ALA A 399 -7.76 9.26 -22.48
C ALA A 399 -8.96 9.89 -21.73
N THR A 400 -9.94 9.07 -21.35
CA THR A 400 -11.09 9.53 -20.54
C THR A 400 -10.67 10.03 -19.15
N LEU A 401 -9.73 9.35 -18.49
CA LEU A 401 -9.22 9.74 -17.17
C LEU A 401 -8.47 11.09 -17.25
N LEU A 402 -7.60 11.25 -18.25
CA LEU A 402 -6.82 12.48 -18.47
C LEU A 402 -7.73 13.67 -18.80
N ALA A 403 -8.66 13.50 -19.75
CA ALA A 403 -9.61 14.55 -20.12
C ALA A 403 -10.45 15.05 -18.93
N LYS A 404 -10.86 14.14 -18.03
CA LYS A 404 -11.59 14.52 -16.81
C LYS A 404 -10.78 15.38 -15.86
N LEU A 405 -9.48 15.11 -15.71
CA LEU A 405 -8.59 15.92 -14.89
C LEU A 405 -8.41 17.32 -15.48
N GLU A 406 -8.13 17.40 -16.79
CA GLU A 406 -7.92 18.67 -17.50
C GLU A 406 -9.17 19.55 -17.47
N VAL A 407 -10.35 19.00 -17.77
CA VAL A 407 -11.63 19.72 -17.71
C VAL A 407 -11.95 20.22 -16.30
N SER A 408 -11.44 19.55 -15.27
CA SER A 408 -11.61 19.95 -13.87
C SER A 408 -10.57 20.96 -13.39
N GLY A 409 -9.68 21.45 -14.27
CA GLY A 409 -8.66 22.43 -13.93
C GLY A 409 -7.41 21.85 -13.28
N CYS A 410 -7.21 20.52 -13.32
CA CYS A 410 -5.93 19.93 -12.95
C CYS A 410 -4.91 20.18 -14.08
N GLU A 411 -3.72 20.65 -13.71
CA GLU A 411 -2.66 21.00 -14.67
C GLU A 411 -1.78 19.78 -14.95
N LEU A 412 -1.68 19.36 -16.21
CA LEU A 412 -0.71 18.34 -16.62
C LEU A 412 0.70 18.94 -16.58
N LEU A 413 1.55 18.43 -15.69
CA LEU A 413 2.93 18.90 -15.51
C LEU A 413 3.89 18.18 -16.45
N ALA A 414 3.78 16.85 -16.52
CA ALA A 414 4.65 16.02 -17.32
C ALA A 414 4.02 14.68 -17.73
N THR A 415 4.54 14.10 -18.81
CA THR A 415 4.31 12.71 -19.23
C THR A 415 5.65 12.01 -19.42
N VAL A 416 5.85 10.89 -18.72
CA VAL A 416 6.99 9.99 -18.89
C VAL A 416 6.54 8.79 -19.72
N LEU A 417 7.10 8.62 -20.92
CA LEU A 417 6.73 7.57 -21.88
C LEU A 417 7.56 6.30 -21.65
N TRP A 418 6.91 5.12 -21.55
CA TRP A 418 7.57 3.84 -21.28
C TRP A 418 8.43 3.29 -22.41
#